data_AF-A0A7V8V548-F1
#
_entry.id   AF-A0A7V8V548-F1
#
_cell.length_a   1.000
_cell.length_b   1.000
_cell.length_c   1.000
_cell.angle_alpha   90.00
_cell.angle_beta   90.00
_cell.angle_gamma   90.00
#
_symmetry.space_group_name_H-M   'P 1'
#
loop_
_entity.id
_entity.type
_entity.pdbx_description
1 polymer ?
#
loop_
_entity_poly.entity_id
_entity_poly.type
_entity_poly.pdbx_seq_one_letter_code
_entity_poly.pdbx_strand_id
1 'polypeptide(L)'
;MDQQSPLCGILVALILGLTGCASNGAIVDPIIWWDKDDPADLAKYGPTPVQRIEALDNLASSGRSLSPERRSEEAAKIAKALPEEPNEVIRVHMLRSLSKLNSPEAFAAMKSSIFDDDAYVRREAVVALGESQNAEAVDALADVLIRDRDYDVRVAAAKALGEFSTPKAKEALVPALDARDPAMRYAAIESLRKTSSVDYQGDTGKWREFAMGGSPEPPPYSIADQLVPSFLR
;
A
#
# COMPACT_ATOMS: atom_id res chain seq x y z
N MET A 1 74.79 -4.49 -25.27
CA MET A 1 75.01 -5.31 -26.48
C MET A 1 74.05 -6.47 -26.35
N ASP A 2 73.00 -6.68 -27.11
CA ASP A 2 72.39 -6.15 -28.34
C ASP A 2 71.01 -6.88 -28.35
N GLN A 3 69.84 -6.41 -28.74
CA GLN A 3 69.41 -5.55 -29.84
C GLN A 3 67.96 -5.11 -29.55
N GLN A 4 67.65 -3.82 -29.73
CA GLN A 4 66.33 -3.38 -30.21
C GLN A 4 66.21 -3.81 -31.69
N SER A 5 65.04 -4.03 -32.30
CA SER A 5 64.19 -3.01 -32.96
C SER A 5 62.98 -3.71 -33.67
N PRO A 6 62.05 -3.02 -34.38
CA PRO A 6 60.62 -3.08 -34.05
C PRO A 6 59.71 -3.29 -35.30
N LEU A 7 58.39 -3.10 -35.14
CA LEU A 7 57.38 -2.77 -36.17
C LEU A 7 57.06 -3.81 -37.27
N CYS A 8 55.86 -4.39 -37.21
CA CYS A 8 54.87 -4.45 -38.31
C CYS A 8 53.62 -5.14 -37.75
N GLY A 9 52.48 -4.48 -37.55
CA GLY A 9 51.53 -4.29 -38.63
C GLY A 9 50.21 -4.96 -38.24
N ILE A 10 49.25 -4.13 -37.82
CA ILE A 10 47.80 -4.25 -38.02
C ILE A 10 47.30 -5.67 -38.36
N LEU A 11 46.59 -6.31 -37.43
CA LEU A 11 45.48 -7.18 -37.80
C LEU A 11 44.29 -6.91 -36.86
N VAL A 12 43.55 -5.88 -37.21
CA VAL A 12 42.14 -5.74 -36.83
C VAL A 12 41.40 -6.88 -37.53
N ALA A 13 41.02 -7.91 -36.78
CA ALA A 13 40.03 -8.90 -37.15
C ALA A 13 39.08 -9.02 -35.94
N LEU A 14 38.06 -8.17 -35.82
CA LEU A 14 36.73 -8.42 -36.41
C LEU A 14 36.29 -9.87 -36.17
N ILE A 15 35.98 -10.19 -34.91
CA ILE A 15 35.07 -11.29 -34.56
C ILE A 15 33.80 -10.62 -34.01
N LEU A 16 33.00 -10.07 -34.94
CA LEU A 16 31.60 -9.82 -34.69
C LEU A 16 30.82 -11.03 -35.20
N GLY A 17 30.06 -11.62 -34.29
CA GLY A 17 29.02 -12.58 -34.59
C GLY A 17 29.50 -14.02 -34.46
N LEU A 18 29.09 -14.68 -33.37
CA LEU A 18 28.34 -15.93 -33.42
C LEU A 18 27.78 -16.23 -32.02
N THR A 19 26.48 -16.01 -31.89
CA THR A 19 25.52 -16.84 -31.13
C THR A 19 25.86 -17.19 -29.68
N GLY A 20 25.22 -16.45 -28.78
CA GLY A 20 24.82 -16.96 -27.47
C GLY A 20 24.08 -15.89 -26.72
N CYS A 21 22.76 -16.03 -26.54
CA CYS A 21 22.10 -15.41 -25.40
C CYS A 21 22.68 -16.06 -24.14
N ALA A 22 23.86 -15.63 -23.73
CA ALA A 22 24.47 -16.05 -22.49
C ALA A 22 23.68 -15.35 -21.38
N SER A 23 22.79 -16.10 -20.74
CA SER A 23 22.28 -15.82 -19.39
C SER A 23 23.39 -15.92 -18.32
N ASN A 24 24.64 -15.66 -18.69
CA ASN A 24 25.80 -15.74 -17.82
C ASN A 24 26.34 -14.31 -17.72
N GLY A 25 26.28 -13.74 -16.52
CA GLY A 25 26.61 -12.35 -16.17
C GLY A 25 28.03 -11.89 -16.50
N ALA A 26 28.39 -11.89 -17.78
CA ALA A 26 29.71 -11.51 -18.28
C ALA A 26 29.78 -10.06 -18.79
N ILE A 27 28.69 -9.29 -18.67
CA ILE A 27 28.75 -7.82 -18.71
C ILE A 27 28.55 -7.33 -17.28
N VAL A 28 29.58 -7.55 -16.45
CA VAL A 28 29.74 -6.76 -15.23
C VAL A 28 30.11 -5.36 -15.67
N ASP A 29 29.20 -4.41 -15.43
CA ASP A 29 29.45 -2.98 -15.61
C ASP A 29 30.75 -2.63 -14.87
N PRO A 30 31.81 -2.12 -15.53
CA PRO A 30 33.16 -2.00 -14.96
C PRO A 30 33.28 -0.98 -13.81
N ILE A 31 32.16 -0.45 -13.31
CA ILE A 31 32.09 0.59 -12.29
C ILE A 31 31.46 0.05 -10.98
N ILE A 32 30.84 -1.14 -10.98
CA ILE A 32 30.25 -1.76 -9.79
C ILE A 32 30.86 -3.15 -9.60
N TRP A 33 31.83 -3.26 -8.68
CA TRP A 33 32.64 -4.46 -8.40
C TRP A 33 31.93 -5.51 -7.51
N TRP A 34 30.61 -5.41 -7.33
CA TRP A 34 29.84 -6.29 -6.46
C TRP A 34 28.70 -6.95 -7.24
N ASP A 35 28.73 -8.29 -7.29
CA ASP A 35 27.66 -9.12 -7.85
C ASP A 35 26.68 -9.49 -6.73
N LYS A 36 25.50 -8.88 -6.76
CA LYS A 36 24.45 -9.10 -5.76
C LYS A 36 23.86 -10.51 -5.77
N ASP A 37 24.08 -11.24 -6.86
CA ASP A 37 23.53 -12.57 -7.09
C ASP A 37 24.61 -13.66 -6.91
N ASP A 38 25.82 -13.31 -6.44
CA ASP A 38 26.88 -14.27 -6.16
C ASP A 38 26.47 -15.27 -5.05
N PRO A 39 26.51 -16.59 -5.32
CA PRO A 39 26.05 -17.60 -4.35
C PRO A 39 26.84 -17.63 -3.04
N ALA A 40 28.14 -17.30 -3.06
CA ALA A 40 28.97 -17.29 -1.86
C ALA A 40 28.62 -16.09 -0.97
N ASP A 41 28.38 -14.93 -1.57
CA ASP A 41 27.91 -13.75 -0.86
C ASP A 41 26.48 -13.95 -0.31
N LEU A 42 25.56 -14.56 -1.07
CA LEU A 42 24.22 -14.90 -0.57
C LEU A 42 24.27 -15.90 0.59
N ALA A 43 25.17 -16.89 0.55
CA ALA A 43 25.35 -17.84 1.65
C ALA A 43 25.91 -17.17 2.91
N LYS A 44 26.73 -16.13 2.74
CA LYS A 44 27.41 -15.43 3.84
C LYS A 44 26.59 -14.29 4.44
N TYR A 45 25.94 -13.49 3.60
CA TYR A 45 25.27 -12.25 3.98
C TYR A 45 23.74 -12.34 3.86
N GLY A 46 23.23 -13.37 3.20
CA GLY A 46 21.80 -13.50 2.91
C GLY A 46 21.33 -12.60 1.75
N PRO A 47 20.02 -12.63 1.44
CA PRO A 47 19.46 -11.81 0.38
C PRO A 47 19.48 -10.33 0.76
N THR A 48 19.76 -9.50 -0.23
CA THR A 48 19.75 -8.04 -0.12
C THR A 48 18.34 -7.51 0.15
N PRO A 49 18.17 -6.31 0.75
CA PRO A 49 16.85 -5.71 0.93
C PRO A 49 16.03 -5.65 -0.36
N VAL A 50 16.66 -5.37 -1.49
CA VAL A 50 16.00 -5.33 -2.81
C VAL A 50 15.48 -6.70 -3.21
N GLN A 51 16.30 -7.76 -3.11
CA GLN A 51 15.86 -9.14 -3.41
C GLN A 51 14.74 -9.60 -2.47
N ARG A 52 14.78 -9.19 -1.20
CA ARG A 52 13.72 -9.49 -0.22
C ARG A 52 12.40 -8.80 -0.59
N ILE A 53 12.46 -7.53 -1.00
CA ILE A 53 11.30 -6.78 -1.48
C ILE A 53 10.74 -7.41 -2.76
N GLU A 54 11.58 -7.74 -3.73
CA GLU A 54 11.15 -8.42 -4.97
C GLU A 54 10.47 -9.77 -4.67
N ALA A 55 10.99 -10.55 -3.70
CA ALA A 55 10.37 -11.79 -3.28
C ALA A 55 8.98 -11.57 -2.66
N LEU A 56 8.82 -10.54 -1.82
CA LEU A 56 7.54 -10.14 -1.25
C LEU A 56 6.55 -9.67 -2.34
N ASP A 57 6.99 -8.84 -3.27
CA ASP A 57 6.14 -8.33 -4.35
C ASP A 57 5.70 -9.45 -5.32
N ASN A 58 6.58 -10.41 -5.60
CA ASN A 58 6.24 -11.61 -6.38
C ASN A 58 5.21 -12.49 -5.65
N LEU A 59 5.38 -12.66 -4.33
CA LEU A 59 4.40 -13.36 -3.51
C LEU A 59 3.05 -12.63 -3.49
N ALA A 60 3.04 -11.30 -3.33
CA ALA A 60 1.83 -10.50 -3.37
C ALA A 60 1.10 -10.61 -4.71
N SER A 61 1.85 -10.62 -5.82
CA SER A 61 1.31 -10.74 -7.18
C SER A 61 0.68 -12.10 -7.46
N SER A 62 1.25 -13.16 -6.89
CA SER A 62 0.74 -14.53 -7.02
C SER A 62 -0.22 -14.94 -5.91
N GLY A 63 -0.34 -14.17 -4.83
CA GLY A 63 -0.99 -14.56 -3.57
C GLY A 63 -2.41 -15.08 -3.74
N ARG A 64 -3.24 -14.41 -4.54
CA ARG A 64 -4.63 -14.83 -4.79
C ARG A 64 -4.75 -16.11 -5.63
N SER A 65 -3.72 -16.48 -6.39
CA SER A 65 -3.69 -17.72 -7.18
C SER A 65 -3.29 -18.96 -6.37
N LEU A 66 -2.70 -18.76 -5.18
CA LEU A 66 -2.31 -19.85 -4.29
C LEU A 66 -3.53 -20.50 -3.64
N SER A 67 -3.40 -21.78 -3.28
CA SER A 67 -4.42 -22.46 -2.47
C SER A 67 -4.57 -21.80 -1.10
N PRO A 68 -5.75 -21.85 -0.46
CA PRO A 68 -5.96 -21.26 0.86
C PRO A 68 -4.95 -21.73 1.91
N GLU A 69 -4.55 -22.99 1.88
CA GLU A 69 -3.58 -23.59 2.80
C GLU A 69 -2.20 -22.97 2.61
N ARG A 70 -1.77 -22.80 1.35
CA ARG A 70 -0.51 -22.14 1.02
C ARG A 70 -0.52 -20.67 1.41
N ARG A 71 -1.65 -19.96 1.22
CA ARG A 71 -1.77 -18.56 1.66
C ARG A 71 -1.62 -18.43 3.16
N SER A 72 -2.29 -19.30 3.93
CA SER A 72 -2.17 -19.34 5.39
C SER A 72 -0.74 -19.66 5.83
N GLU A 73 -0.08 -20.63 5.19
CA GLU A 73 1.30 -20.98 5.50
C GLU A 73 2.28 -19.81 5.25
N GLU A 74 2.21 -19.16 4.08
CA GLU A 74 3.08 -18.02 3.78
C GLU A 74 2.75 -16.81 4.67
N ALA A 75 1.46 -16.57 4.95
CA ALA A 75 1.04 -15.51 5.84
C ALA A 75 1.56 -15.72 7.26
N ALA A 76 1.51 -16.96 7.78
CA ALA A 76 2.05 -17.30 9.09
C ALA A 76 3.57 -17.07 9.18
N LYS A 77 4.32 -17.38 8.13
CA LYS A 77 5.76 -17.09 8.06
C LYS A 77 6.04 -15.60 8.12
N ILE A 78 5.34 -14.81 7.29
CA ILE A 78 5.50 -13.35 7.25
C ILE A 78 5.06 -12.73 8.58
N ALA A 79 3.91 -13.12 9.11
CA ALA A 79 3.38 -12.63 10.38
C ALA A 79 4.35 -12.88 11.55
N LYS A 80 5.02 -14.04 11.56
CA LYS A 80 6.04 -14.36 12.57
C LYS A 80 7.29 -13.50 12.41
N ALA A 81 7.72 -13.21 11.19
CA ALA A 81 8.93 -12.45 10.92
C ALA A 81 8.76 -10.93 11.06
N LEU A 82 7.53 -10.42 10.88
CA LEU A 82 7.23 -8.99 10.81
C LEU A 82 7.69 -8.18 12.03
N PRO A 83 7.48 -8.63 13.30
CA PRO A 83 7.94 -7.88 14.47
C PRO A 83 9.46 -7.77 14.59
N GLU A 84 10.19 -8.72 14.00
CA GLU A 84 11.66 -8.80 14.08
C GLU A 84 12.35 -8.08 12.91
N GLU A 85 11.60 -7.61 11.91
CA GLU A 85 12.17 -6.95 10.74
C GLU A 85 12.53 -5.49 11.07
N PRO A 86 13.82 -5.12 11.15
CA PRO A 86 14.22 -3.77 11.52
C PRO A 86 13.90 -2.74 10.44
N ASN A 87 13.90 -3.12 9.17
CA ASN A 87 13.69 -2.19 8.06
C ASN A 87 12.19 -1.93 7.83
N GLU A 88 11.77 -0.70 8.08
CA GLU A 88 10.40 -0.22 7.92
C GLU A 88 9.88 -0.38 6.47
N VAL A 89 10.74 -0.21 5.47
CA VAL A 89 10.37 -0.42 4.06
C VAL A 89 10.05 -1.90 3.83
N ILE A 90 10.84 -2.81 4.36
CA ILE A 90 10.54 -4.25 4.25
C ILE A 90 9.24 -4.58 5.01
N ARG A 91 9.01 -4.03 6.20
CA ARG A 91 7.73 -4.21 6.92
C ARG A 91 6.52 -3.75 6.10
N VAL A 92 6.63 -2.63 5.38
CA VAL A 92 5.59 -2.16 4.44
C VAL A 92 5.33 -3.19 3.33
N HIS A 93 6.38 -3.75 2.69
CA HIS A 93 6.20 -4.79 1.66
C HIS A 93 5.66 -6.11 2.23
N MET A 94 5.98 -6.43 3.48
CA MET A 94 5.38 -7.57 4.19
C MET A 94 3.88 -7.36 4.37
N LEU A 95 3.42 -6.17 4.78
CA LEU A 95 2.00 -5.84 4.92
C LEU A 95 1.24 -5.90 3.58
N ARG A 96 1.85 -5.41 2.49
CA ARG A 96 1.28 -5.55 1.14
C ARG A 96 1.10 -7.01 0.75
N SER A 97 2.09 -7.85 1.06
CA SER A 97 2.03 -9.28 0.80
C SER A 97 0.91 -9.93 1.62
N LEU A 98 0.84 -9.63 2.92
CA LEU A 98 -0.20 -10.13 3.82
C LEU A 98 -1.61 -9.76 3.33
N SER A 99 -1.82 -8.52 2.87
CA SER A 99 -3.09 -8.09 2.24
C SER A 99 -3.50 -9.03 1.11
N LYS A 100 -2.57 -9.39 0.21
CA LYS A 100 -2.89 -10.23 -0.95
C LYS A 100 -3.04 -11.72 -0.62
N LEU A 101 -2.45 -12.17 0.50
CA LEU A 101 -2.62 -13.55 0.99
C LEU A 101 -4.01 -13.77 1.62
N ASN A 102 -4.61 -12.73 2.19
CA ASN A 102 -6.00 -12.75 2.69
C ASN A 102 -6.33 -14.01 3.53
N SER A 103 -5.57 -14.21 4.60
CA SER A 103 -5.76 -15.29 5.58
C SER A 103 -6.02 -14.72 6.99
N PRO A 104 -6.53 -15.52 7.94
CA PRO A 104 -6.69 -15.09 9.33
C PRO A 104 -5.39 -14.60 9.97
N GLU A 105 -4.27 -15.28 9.71
CA GLU A 105 -2.94 -14.89 10.21
C GLU A 105 -2.49 -13.56 9.63
N ALA A 106 -2.74 -13.35 8.34
CA ALA A 106 -2.47 -12.07 7.69
C ALA A 106 -3.29 -10.96 8.33
N PHE A 107 -4.58 -11.17 8.56
CA PHE A 107 -5.45 -10.19 9.20
C PHE A 107 -4.99 -9.84 10.61
N ALA A 108 -4.63 -10.83 11.41
CA ALA A 108 -4.10 -10.60 12.76
C ALA A 108 -2.82 -9.76 12.74
N ALA A 109 -1.88 -10.06 11.84
CA ALA A 109 -0.64 -9.30 11.69
C ALA A 109 -0.85 -7.87 11.16
N MET A 110 -1.78 -7.68 10.22
CA MET A 110 -2.17 -6.34 9.76
C MET A 110 -2.79 -5.53 10.90
N LYS A 111 -3.64 -6.16 11.72
CA LYS A 111 -4.28 -5.51 12.88
C LYS A 111 -3.28 -5.14 13.97
N SER A 112 -2.24 -5.94 14.22
CA SER A 112 -1.20 -5.55 15.18
C SER A 112 -0.31 -4.42 14.67
N SER A 113 -0.11 -4.34 13.35
CA SER A 113 0.81 -3.37 12.73
C SER A 113 0.29 -1.93 12.71
N ILE A 114 -0.98 -1.70 13.06
CA ILE A 114 -1.50 -0.35 13.31
C ILE A 114 -0.87 0.30 14.55
N PHE A 115 -0.06 -0.45 15.31
CA PHE A 115 0.67 0.04 16.48
C PHE A 115 2.19 0.13 16.23
N ASP A 116 2.66 -0.02 14.98
CA ASP A 116 4.08 0.09 14.64
C ASP A 116 4.64 1.49 15.00
N ASP A 117 5.91 1.53 15.38
CA ASP A 117 6.58 2.78 15.74
C ASP A 117 6.71 3.72 14.52
N ASP A 118 6.84 3.16 13.32
CA ASP A 118 6.95 3.92 12.07
C ASP A 118 5.58 4.27 11.48
N ALA A 119 5.41 5.54 11.08
CA ALA A 119 4.14 6.03 10.55
C ALA A 119 3.80 5.46 9.16
N TYR A 120 4.79 5.17 8.32
CA TYR A 120 4.54 4.56 7.01
C TYR A 120 4.06 3.12 7.16
N VAL A 121 4.62 2.36 8.10
CA VAL A 121 4.16 1.00 8.43
C VAL A 121 2.72 1.03 8.95
N ARG A 122 2.40 1.91 9.92
CA ARG A 122 1.01 2.06 10.43
C ARG A 122 0.04 2.42 9.31
N ARG A 123 0.41 3.37 8.44
CA ARG A 123 -0.39 3.78 7.29
C ARG A 123 -0.66 2.61 6.35
N GLU A 124 0.36 1.81 6.02
CA GLU A 124 0.18 0.64 5.16
C GLU A 124 -0.71 -0.42 5.82
N ALA A 125 -0.57 -0.65 7.13
CA ALA A 125 -1.43 -1.57 7.88
C ALA A 125 -2.91 -1.14 7.82
N VAL A 126 -3.17 0.16 7.98
CA VAL A 126 -4.51 0.76 7.87
C VAL A 126 -5.11 0.59 6.48
N VAL A 127 -4.31 0.83 5.42
CA VAL A 127 -4.74 0.60 4.03
C VAL A 127 -5.07 -0.88 3.81
N ALA A 128 -4.18 -1.77 4.24
CA ALA A 128 -4.35 -3.21 4.08
C ALA A 128 -5.59 -3.75 4.82
N LEU A 129 -5.89 -3.23 6.02
CA LEU A 129 -7.12 -3.54 6.74
C LEU A 129 -8.38 -3.08 6.00
N GLY A 130 -8.36 -1.89 5.39
CA GLY A 130 -9.44 -1.42 4.52
C GLY A 130 -9.67 -2.33 3.31
N GLU A 131 -8.60 -2.72 2.63
CA GLU A 131 -8.65 -3.65 1.48
C GLU A 131 -9.17 -5.05 1.84
N SER A 132 -9.00 -5.49 3.09
CA SER A 132 -9.45 -6.81 3.53
C SER A 132 -10.98 -6.98 3.51
N GLN A 133 -11.73 -5.87 3.57
CA GLN A 133 -13.18 -5.83 3.73
C GLN A 133 -13.73 -6.67 4.92
N ASN A 134 -12.86 -7.03 5.88
CA ASN A 134 -13.27 -7.71 7.10
C ASN A 134 -13.80 -6.68 8.11
N ALA A 135 -15.10 -6.77 8.42
CA ALA A 135 -15.79 -5.84 9.32
C ALA A 135 -15.19 -5.77 10.74
N GLU A 136 -14.41 -6.78 11.16
CA GLU A 136 -13.65 -6.76 12.43
C GLU A 136 -12.59 -5.65 12.50
N ALA A 137 -12.22 -5.04 11.35
CA ALA A 137 -11.29 -3.93 11.29
C ALA A 137 -11.92 -2.57 11.64
N VAL A 138 -13.25 -2.43 11.55
CA VAL A 138 -13.94 -1.13 11.62
C VAL A 138 -13.63 -0.41 12.94
N ASP A 139 -13.67 -1.10 14.08
CA ASP A 139 -13.36 -0.49 15.39
C ASP A 139 -11.91 -0.02 15.47
N ALA A 140 -10.98 -0.83 14.99
CA ALA A 140 -9.57 -0.48 14.99
C ALA A 140 -9.29 0.74 14.10
N LEU A 141 -9.90 0.79 12.91
CA LEU A 141 -9.78 1.92 11.99
C LEU A 141 -10.42 3.20 12.57
N ALA A 142 -11.56 3.09 13.25
CA ALA A 142 -12.20 4.22 13.93
C ALA A 142 -11.30 4.78 15.05
N ASP A 143 -10.67 3.91 15.84
CA ASP A 143 -9.72 4.33 16.86
C ASP A 143 -8.50 5.04 16.25
N VAL A 144 -7.93 4.50 15.16
CA VAL A 144 -6.80 5.12 14.44
C VAL A 144 -7.18 6.52 13.92
N LEU A 145 -8.36 6.67 13.30
CA LEU A 145 -8.85 7.95 12.79
C LEU A 145 -8.87 9.05 13.86
N ILE A 146 -9.17 8.69 15.10
CA ILE A 146 -9.30 9.64 16.22
C ILE A 146 -7.96 9.86 16.93
N ARG A 147 -7.17 8.80 17.09
CA ARG A 147 -6.07 8.76 18.08
C ARG A 147 -4.67 8.69 17.49
N ASP A 148 -4.48 8.35 16.22
CA ASP A 148 -3.12 8.27 15.67
C ASP A 148 -2.45 9.65 15.72
N ARG A 149 -1.18 9.65 16.09
CA ARG A 149 -0.36 10.88 16.19
C ARG A 149 -0.03 11.47 14.82
N ASP A 150 -0.02 10.63 13.79
CA ASP A 150 0.34 11.02 12.44
C ASP A 150 -0.92 11.35 11.62
N TYR A 151 -0.93 12.53 11.02
CA TYR A 151 -2.09 13.02 10.27
C TYR A 151 -2.37 12.16 9.02
N ASP A 152 -1.35 11.69 8.32
CA ASP A 152 -1.53 10.89 7.10
C ASP A 152 -2.08 9.51 7.43
N VAL A 153 -1.71 8.94 8.58
CA VAL A 153 -2.30 7.70 9.09
C VAL A 153 -3.79 7.90 9.41
N ARG A 154 -4.17 9.02 10.03
CA ARG A 154 -5.59 9.34 10.29
C ARG A 154 -6.39 9.50 9.00
N VAL A 155 -5.83 10.18 7.99
CA VAL A 155 -6.49 10.31 6.68
C VAL A 155 -6.63 8.95 5.99
N ALA A 156 -5.61 8.09 6.09
CA ALA A 156 -5.70 6.72 5.59
C ALA A 156 -6.83 5.93 6.29
N ALA A 157 -7.02 6.12 7.60
CA ALA A 157 -8.10 5.47 8.34
C ALA A 157 -9.49 5.96 7.90
N ALA A 158 -9.67 7.26 7.66
CA ALA A 158 -10.90 7.80 7.08
C ALA A 158 -11.20 7.19 5.70
N LYS A 159 -10.17 7.05 4.86
CA LYS A 159 -10.31 6.41 3.53
C LYS A 159 -10.66 4.92 3.66
N ALA A 160 -9.95 4.20 4.53
CA ALA A 160 -10.16 2.77 4.76
C ALA A 160 -11.57 2.47 5.30
N LEU A 161 -12.11 3.30 6.20
CA LEU A 161 -13.49 3.18 6.68
C LEU A 161 -14.52 3.32 5.53
N GLY A 162 -14.22 4.11 4.50
CA GLY A 162 -15.04 4.26 3.30
C GLY A 162 -15.10 3.01 2.40
N GLU A 163 -14.19 2.04 2.60
CA GLU A 163 -14.23 0.75 1.90
C GLU A 163 -15.28 -0.21 2.48
N PHE A 164 -15.89 0.14 3.62
CA PHE A 164 -16.93 -0.63 4.29
C PHE A 164 -18.31 0.03 4.14
N SER A 165 -19.24 -0.64 3.47
CA SER A 165 -20.64 -0.16 3.32
C SER A 165 -21.52 -0.39 4.55
N THR A 166 -20.94 -0.50 5.74
CA THR A 166 -21.70 -0.81 6.97
C THR A 166 -22.16 0.48 7.69
N PRO A 167 -23.31 0.47 8.38
CA PRO A 167 -23.74 1.62 9.20
C PRO A 167 -22.67 2.07 10.19
N LYS A 168 -22.03 1.11 10.87
CA LYS A 168 -20.97 1.37 11.84
C LYS A 168 -19.76 2.11 11.24
N ALA A 169 -19.32 1.74 10.04
CA ALA A 169 -18.21 2.43 9.37
C ALA A 169 -18.58 3.85 8.94
N LYS A 170 -19.83 4.07 8.50
CA LYS A 170 -20.33 5.40 8.18
C LYS A 170 -20.39 6.29 9.42
N GLU A 171 -20.94 5.79 10.53
CA GLU A 171 -20.98 6.50 11.81
C GLU A 171 -19.57 6.86 12.31
N ALA A 172 -18.59 5.96 12.14
CA ALA A 172 -17.20 6.20 12.51
C ALA A 172 -16.54 7.37 11.76
N LEU A 173 -17.08 7.79 10.61
CA LEU A 173 -16.58 8.94 9.83
C LEU A 173 -17.09 10.30 10.32
N VAL A 174 -18.09 10.33 11.22
CA VAL A 174 -18.68 11.59 11.72
C VAL A 174 -17.63 12.54 12.32
N PRO A 175 -16.69 12.11 13.18
CA PRO A 175 -15.66 13.00 13.70
C PRO A 175 -14.76 13.63 12.62
N ALA A 176 -14.57 12.95 11.49
CA ALA A 176 -13.76 13.46 10.38
C ALA A 176 -14.52 14.51 9.54
N LEU A 177 -15.85 14.43 9.45
CA LEU A 177 -16.69 15.50 8.87
C LEU A 177 -16.62 16.80 9.68
N ASP A 178 -16.41 16.67 11.00
CA ASP A 178 -16.31 17.78 11.95
C ASP A 178 -14.86 18.25 12.17
N ALA A 179 -13.90 17.66 11.47
CA ALA A 179 -12.51 18.04 11.59
C ALA A 179 -12.28 19.49 11.18
N ARG A 180 -11.45 20.21 11.93
CA ARG A 180 -11.02 21.58 11.59
C ARG A 180 -10.29 21.63 10.25
N ASP A 181 -9.53 20.60 9.96
CA ASP A 181 -8.74 20.50 8.74
C ASP A 181 -9.63 20.16 7.51
N PRO A 182 -9.58 20.96 6.43
CA PRO A 182 -10.39 20.73 5.23
C PRO A 182 -10.09 19.42 4.50
N ALA A 183 -8.83 18.96 4.49
CA ALA A 183 -8.47 17.73 3.79
C ALA A 183 -9.02 16.49 4.52
N MET A 184 -9.10 16.52 5.85
CA MET A 184 -9.78 15.47 6.63
C MET A 184 -11.29 15.44 6.35
N ARG A 185 -11.95 16.61 6.31
CA ARG A 185 -13.37 16.67 5.95
C ARG A 185 -13.62 16.14 4.53
N TYR A 186 -12.77 16.53 3.59
CA TYR A 186 -12.85 16.03 2.22
C TYR A 186 -12.66 14.51 2.15
N ALA A 187 -11.71 13.94 2.89
CA ALA A 187 -11.52 12.49 2.96
C ALA A 187 -12.78 11.78 3.49
N ALA A 188 -13.43 12.32 4.52
CA ALA A 188 -14.66 11.76 5.06
C ALA A 188 -15.84 11.84 4.08
N ILE A 189 -16.01 12.99 3.41
CA ILE A 189 -17.02 13.20 2.37
C ILE A 189 -16.80 12.20 1.24
N GLU A 190 -15.58 12.08 0.74
CA GLU A 190 -15.24 11.18 -0.35
C GLU A 190 -15.50 9.71 0.02
N SER A 191 -15.14 9.31 1.24
CA SER A 191 -15.44 7.98 1.77
C SER A 191 -16.95 7.70 1.82
N LEU A 192 -17.75 8.64 2.34
CA LEU A 192 -19.22 8.47 2.39
C LEU A 192 -19.84 8.47 0.99
N ARG A 193 -19.32 9.29 0.07
CA ARG A 193 -19.76 9.38 -1.33
C ARG A 193 -19.65 8.05 -2.06
N LYS A 194 -18.63 7.23 -1.77
CA LYS A 194 -18.51 5.86 -2.32
C LYS A 194 -19.67 4.95 -1.94
N THR A 195 -20.30 5.20 -0.78
CA THR A 195 -21.37 4.36 -0.22
C THR A 195 -22.77 4.95 -0.40
N SER A 196 -22.86 6.20 -0.86
CA SER A 196 -24.12 6.92 -1.09
C SER A 196 -24.48 6.92 -2.58
N SER A 197 -25.78 6.87 -2.88
CA SER A 197 -26.30 7.11 -4.24
C SER A 197 -26.48 8.60 -4.54
N VAL A 198 -26.38 9.46 -3.53
CA VAL A 198 -26.57 10.92 -3.63
C VAL A 198 -25.28 11.62 -3.23
N ASP A 199 -24.87 12.60 -4.03
CA ASP A 199 -23.76 13.50 -3.70
C ASP A 199 -24.30 14.77 -3.02
N TYR A 200 -24.06 14.90 -1.72
CA TYR A 200 -24.41 16.08 -0.93
C TYR A 200 -23.38 17.22 -1.05
N GLN A 201 -22.44 17.12 -2.00
CA GLN A 201 -21.41 18.11 -2.27
C GLN A 201 -20.58 18.38 -1.00
N GLY A 202 -20.25 19.65 -0.71
CA GLY A 202 -19.52 20.06 0.47
C GLY A 202 -20.34 20.18 1.76
N ASP A 203 -21.63 19.80 1.76
CA ASP A 203 -22.51 19.95 2.93
C ASP A 203 -22.24 18.87 3.98
N THR A 204 -21.35 19.17 4.91
CA THR A 204 -21.00 18.25 6.01
C THR A 204 -22.18 17.94 6.93
N GLY A 205 -23.19 18.81 6.99
CA GLY A 205 -24.41 18.58 7.77
C GLY A 205 -25.22 17.41 7.21
N LYS A 206 -25.45 17.43 5.89
CA LYS A 206 -26.13 16.33 5.19
C LYS A 206 -25.32 15.04 5.23
N TRP A 207 -24.01 15.11 5.03
CA TRP A 207 -23.15 13.93 5.16
C TRP A 207 -23.20 13.32 6.56
N ARG A 208 -23.29 14.15 7.62
CA ARG A 208 -23.44 13.67 9.00
C ARG A 208 -24.77 12.96 9.21
N GLU A 209 -25.87 13.54 8.73
CA GLU A 209 -27.19 12.93 8.81
C GLU A 209 -27.22 11.57 8.09
N PHE A 210 -26.67 11.50 6.87
CA PHE A 210 -26.53 10.25 6.12
C PHE A 210 -25.68 9.21 6.86
N ALA A 211 -24.54 9.63 7.43
CA ALA A 211 -23.65 8.76 8.19
C ALA A 211 -24.33 8.13 9.40
N MET A 212 -25.24 8.87 10.05
CA MET A 212 -26.06 8.42 11.18
C MET A 212 -27.31 7.61 10.77
N GLY A 213 -27.44 7.25 9.49
CA GLY A 213 -28.55 6.44 8.97
C GLY A 213 -29.77 7.22 8.50
N GLY A 214 -29.70 8.56 8.46
CA GLY A 214 -30.74 9.41 7.91
C GLY A 214 -30.77 9.40 6.37
N SER A 215 -31.74 10.12 5.79
CA SER A 215 -31.92 10.26 4.34
C SER A 215 -32.12 11.73 3.99
N PRO A 216 -31.03 12.54 4.03
CA PRO A 216 -31.12 13.96 3.80
C PRO A 216 -31.61 14.27 2.39
N GLU A 217 -32.35 15.37 2.24
CA GLU A 217 -32.82 15.81 0.94
C GLU A 217 -31.65 16.08 -0.02
N PRO A 218 -31.72 15.59 -1.27
CA PRO A 218 -30.66 15.83 -2.25
C PRO A 218 -30.50 17.32 -2.51
N PRO A 219 -29.27 17.80 -2.80
CA PRO A 219 -29.09 19.19 -3.18
C PRO A 219 -29.84 19.46 -4.49
N PRO A 220 -30.35 20.69 -4.70
CA PRO A 220 -30.92 21.09 -5.98
C PRO A 220 -29.88 20.91 -7.10
N TYR A 221 -30.25 20.14 -8.13
CA TYR A 221 -29.36 19.72 -9.22
C TYR A 221 -28.99 20.86 -10.19
N SER A 222 -29.74 21.97 -10.19
CA SER A 222 -29.53 23.09 -11.11
C SER A 222 -29.12 24.37 -10.38
N ILE A 223 -28.18 25.13 -10.96
CA ILE A 223 -27.90 26.52 -10.55
C ILE A 223 -29.18 27.35 -10.62
N ALA A 224 -30.06 27.09 -11.59
CA ALA A 224 -31.35 27.78 -11.69
C ALA A 224 -32.21 27.50 -10.45
N ASP A 225 -32.30 26.25 -9.98
CA ASP A 225 -33.04 25.92 -8.77
C ASP A 225 -32.41 26.56 -7.52
N GLN A 226 -31.07 26.64 -7.46
CA GLN A 226 -30.34 27.30 -6.38
C GLN A 226 -30.54 28.82 -6.35
N LEU A 227 -30.79 29.44 -7.51
CA LEU A 227 -31.00 30.88 -7.66
C LEU A 227 -32.47 31.30 -7.54
N VAL A 228 -33.43 30.37 -7.64
CA VAL A 228 -34.84 30.66 -7.40
C VAL A 228 -35.06 30.84 -5.90
N PRO A 229 -35.44 32.05 -5.44
CA PRO A 229 -35.69 32.33 -4.03
C PRO A 229 -36.78 31.41 -3.45
N SER A 230 -36.65 31.06 -2.18
CA SER A 230 -37.57 30.13 -1.49
C SER A 230 -39.04 30.56 -1.50
N PHE A 231 -39.33 31.86 -1.66
CA PHE A 231 -40.70 32.37 -1.75
C PHE A 231 -41.36 32.21 -3.14
N LEU A 232 -40.62 31.75 -4.14
CA LEU A 232 -41.13 31.43 -5.48
C LEU A 232 -41.31 29.92 -5.72
N ARG A 233 -41.08 29.09 -4.70
CA ARG A 233 -41.33 27.64 -4.73
C ARG A 233 -42.64 27.28 -4.08
#